data_AF-A0A257JA37-F1
#
_entry.id   AF-A0A257JA37-F1
#
_cell.length_a   1.000
_cell.length_b   1.000
_cell.length_c   1.000
_cell.angle_alpha   90.00
_cell.angle_beta   90.00
_cell.angle_gamma   90.00
#
_symmetry.space_group_name_H-M   'P 1'
#
loop_
_entity.id
_entity.type
_entity.pdbx_description
1 polymer ?
#
loop_
_entity_poly.entity_id
_entity_poly.type
_entity_poly.pdbx_seq_one_letter_code
_entity_poly.pdbx_strand_id
1 'polypeptide(L)'
;MSAKNLDQVLQSSGNIVEMLRNSQLGAYVYPVVAPEFSNWRSEQWAWQHSAVLFDQSHDMVNLYIRGKDAAKLLSDTMINSSKGWSVNKAKQYVPTTPYGHVIGDGIIFWEEEQSFTFVGRAPASNWMRYHAAPGGYDVENEL
;
A
#
# COMPACT_ATOMS: atom_id res chain seq x y z
N MET A 1 6.81 -7.44 -28.77
CA MET A 1 6.60 -8.22 -27.53
C MET A 1 6.16 -7.26 -26.45
N SER A 2 5.16 -7.61 -25.63
CA SER A 2 4.84 -6.80 -24.45
C SER A 2 5.97 -6.94 -23.43
N ALA A 3 6.36 -5.84 -22.78
CA ALA A 3 7.36 -5.86 -21.72
C ALA A 3 6.86 -6.72 -20.54
N LYS A 4 7.75 -7.50 -19.93
CA LYS A 4 7.41 -8.44 -18.84
C LYS A 4 7.60 -7.88 -17.44
N ASN A 5 8.32 -6.77 -17.31
CA ASN A 5 8.61 -6.10 -16.03
C ASN A 5 8.89 -4.60 -16.25
N LEU A 6 9.01 -3.85 -15.15
CA LEU A 6 9.23 -2.40 -15.20
C LEU A 6 10.55 -2.03 -15.87
N ASP A 7 11.63 -2.77 -15.64
CA ASP A 7 12.95 -2.48 -16.24
C ASP A 7 12.90 -2.50 -17.77
N GLN A 8 12.24 -3.49 -18.37
CA GLN A 8 12.03 -3.56 -19.82
C GLN A 8 11.15 -2.40 -20.35
N VAL A 9 10.19 -1.92 -19.57
CA VAL A 9 9.38 -0.74 -19.93
C VAL A 9 10.27 0.50 -19.94
N LEU A 10 11.08 0.72 -18.90
CA LEU A 10 11.93 1.90 -18.79
C LEU A 10 13.00 1.93 -19.90
N GLN A 11 13.64 0.80 -20.20
CA GLN A 11 14.64 0.69 -21.26
C GLN A 11 14.08 0.99 -22.65
N SER A 12 12.79 0.76 -22.89
CA SER A 12 12.13 1.02 -24.18
C SER A 12 11.48 2.40 -24.30
N SER A 13 11.38 3.15 -23.19
CA SER A 13 10.61 4.41 -23.14
C SER A 13 11.42 5.67 -23.42
N GLY A 14 12.75 5.61 -23.43
CA GLY A 14 13.61 6.79 -23.56
C GLY A 14 13.54 7.70 -22.34
N ASN A 15 12.64 8.69 -22.33
CA ASN A 15 12.44 9.61 -21.20
C ASN A 15 11.31 9.14 -20.26
N ILE A 16 11.66 8.82 -19.02
CA ILE A 16 10.71 8.28 -18.02
C ILE A 16 9.63 9.30 -17.63
N VAL A 17 9.98 10.59 -17.49
CA VAL A 17 9.03 11.64 -17.11
C VAL A 17 8.00 11.86 -18.21
N GLU A 18 8.43 11.87 -19.46
CA GLU A 18 7.56 11.98 -20.62
C GLU A 18 6.62 10.78 -20.73
N MET A 19 7.13 9.56 -20.52
CA MET A 19 6.31 8.36 -20.47
C MET A 19 5.22 8.45 -19.40
N LEU A 20 5.56 8.84 -18.16
CA LEU A 20 4.59 8.92 -17.06
C LEU A 20 3.54 10.01 -17.28
N ARG A 21 3.95 11.19 -17.77
CA ARG A 21 3.04 12.32 -18.02
C ARG A 21 2.10 12.12 -19.22
N ASN A 22 2.47 11.22 -20.14
CA ASN A 22 1.67 10.88 -21.33
C ASN A 22 1.12 9.44 -21.28
N SER A 23 1.07 8.83 -20.09
CA SER A 23 0.50 7.50 -19.89
C SER A 23 -0.96 7.44 -20.31
N GLN A 24 -1.34 6.33 -20.95
CA GLN A 24 -2.72 6.07 -21.41
C GLN A 24 -3.57 5.35 -20.35
N LEU A 25 -3.13 5.30 -19.09
CA LEU A 25 -3.81 4.60 -17.99
C LEU A 25 -5.20 5.20 -17.68
N GLY A 26 -5.44 6.47 -18.00
CA GLY A 26 -6.68 7.17 -17.70
C GLY A 26 -6.72 7.70 -16.26
N ALA A 27 -7.92 7.87 -15.72
CA ALA A 27 -8.14 8.43 -14.39
C ALA A 27 -7.70 7.47 -13.27
N TYR A 28 -7.23 8.04 -12.16
CA TYR A 28 -7.12 7.30 -10.90
C TYR A 28 -8.49 7.27 -10.21
N VAL A 29 -9.18 6.15 -10.33
CA VAL A 29 -10.58 6.00 -9.90
C VAL A 29 -10.66 5.47 -8.46
N TYR A 30 -11.60 6.00 -7.67
CA TYR A 30 -12.10 5.38 -6.46
C TYR A 30 -13.27 4.47 -6.85
N PRO A 31 -13.07 3.15 -6.91
CA PRO A 31 -13.98 2.27 -7.64
C PRO A 31 -15.15 1.79 -6.77
N VAL A 32 -16.15 1.21 -7.44
CA VAL A 32 -17.30 0.49 -6.86
C VAL A 32 -18.29 1.35 -6.07
N VAL A 33 -17.84 2.08 -5.05
CA VAL A 33 -18.70 2.93 -4.22
C VAL A 33 -19.36 4.00 -5.10
N ALA A 34 -20.66 4.24 -4.88
CA ALA A 34 -21.39 5.25 -5.63
C ALA A 34 -20.72 6.63 -5.48
N PRO A 35 -20.55 7.42 -6.57
CA PRO A 35 -19.89 8.71 -6.48
C PRO A 35 -20.54 9.69 -5.49
N GLU A 36 -21.86 9.60 -5.32
CA GLU A 36 -22.66 10.39 -4.37
C GLU A 36 -23.85 9.53 -3.89
N PHE A 37 -24.20 9.60 -2.60
CA PHE A 37 -25.43 9.02 -2.05
C PHE A 37 -26.51 10.10 -1.87
N SER A 38 -26.09 11.32 -1.53
CA SER A 38 -26.94 12.50 -1.47
C SER A 38 -26.39 13.58 -2.41
N ASN A 39 -25.33 14.26 -2.01
CA ASN A 39 -24.43 15.03 -2.85
C ASN A 39 -23.13 15.28 -2.10
N TRP A 40 -22.02 15.44 -2.82
CA TRP A 40 -20.70 15.56 -2.20
C TRP A 40 -20.61 16.73 -1.20
N ARG A 41 -21.29 17.86 -1.43
CA ARG A 41 -21.22 19.03 -0.52
C ARG A 41 -21.84 18.72 0.83
N SER A 42 -23.01 18.07 0.84
CA SER A 42 -23.69 17.66 2.06
C SER A 42 -22.93 16.55 2.80
N GLU A 43 -22.34 15.62 2.05
CA GLU A 43 -21.51 14.53 2.62
C GLU A 43 -20.22 15.09 3.27
N GLN A 44 -19.58 16.07 2.64
CA GLN A 44 -18.45 16.80 3.23
C GLN A 44 -18.87 17.59 4.48
N TRP A 45 -20.00 18.28 4.42
CA TRP A 45 -20.52 19.03 5.57
C TRP A 45 -20.80 18.11 6.77
N ALA A 46 -21.37 16.92 6.52
CA ALA A 46 -21.74 15.96 7.55
C ALA A 46 -20.53 15.43 8.33
N TRP A 47 -19.36 15.21 7.72
CA TRP A 47 -18.20 14.71 8.48
C TRP A 47 -17.70 15.70 9.55
N GLN A 48 -18.00 17.00 9.41
CA GLN A 48 -17.61 18.02 10.40
C GLN A 48 -18.72 18.35 11.39
N HIS A 49 -19.98 18.23 10.98
CA HIS A 49 -21.13 18.75 11.75
C HIS A 49 -22.10 17.67 12.22
N SER A 50 -21.89 16.41 11.86
CA SER A 50 -22.67 15.27 12.32
C SER A 50 -21.80 13.99 12.36
N ALA A 51 -22.16 12.96 11.59
CA ALA A 51 -21.43 11.70 11.45
C ALA A 51 -21.61 11.15 10.04
N VAL A 52 -20.62 10.39 9.58
CA VAL A 52 -20.61 9.76 8.25
C VAL A 52 -20.19 8.30 8.36
N LEU A 53 -20.60 7.50 7.37
CA LEU A 53 -20.06 6.17 7.13
C LEU A 53 -19.15 6.25 5.90
N PHE A 54 -17.84 6.09 6.10
CA PHE A 54 -16.92 5.95 4.98
C PHE A 54 -16.84 4.48 4.57
N ASP A 55 -17.17 4.20 3.31
CA ASP A 55 -16.95 2.89 2.71
C ASP A 55 -15.55 2.85 2.08
N GLN A 56 -14.62 2.14 2.72
CA GLN A 56 -13.21 1.99 2.30
C GLN A 56 -12.90 0.60 1.74
N SER A 57 -13.94 -0.14 1.34
CA SER A 57 -13.82 -1.58 1.05
C SER A 57 -13.14 -1.90 -0.30
N HIS A 58 -12.92 -0.90 -1.17
CA HIS A 58 -12.68 -1.13 -2.61
C HIS A 58 -11.52 -0.37 -3.23
N ASP A 59 -10.98 0.67 -2.59
CA ASP A 59 -9.99 1.59 -3.19
C ASP A 59 -8.54 1.33 -2.78
N MET A 60 -8.32 0.43 -1.82
CA MET A 60 -7.01 0.05 -1.32
C MET A 60 -6.65 -1.40 -1.65
N VAL A 61 -5.36 -1.66 -1.72
CA VAL A 61 -4.82 -3.03 -1.71
C VAL A 61 -4.75 -3.49 -0.27
N ASN A 62 -5.30 -4.67 0.00
CA ASN A 62 -5.07 -5.40 1.23
C ASN A 62 -3.96 -6.42 0.99
N LEU A 63 -2.98 -6.49 1.88
CA LEU A 63 -1.95 -7.52 1.85
C LEU A 63 -1.90 -8.17 3.24
N TYR A 64 -2.29 -9.44 3.30
CA TYR A 64 -2.19 -10.26 4.50
C TYR A 64 -0.81 -10.91 4.55
N ILE A 65 -0.09 -10.69 5.64
CA ILE A 65 1.29 -11.13 5.85
C ILE A 65 1.31 -12.02 7.08
N ARG A 66 1.63 -13.29 6.91
CA ARG A 66 1.64 -14.28 8.01
C ARG A 66 2.97 -15.00 8.09
N GLY A 67 3.39 -15.39 9.29
CA GLY A 67 4.57 -16.24 9.49
C GLY A 67 5.58 -15.67 10.48
N LYS A 68 6.54 -16.53 10.88
CA LYS A 68 7.49 -16.23 11.97
C LYS A 68 8.34 -14.98 11.69
N ASP A 69 8.58 -14.67 10.42
CA ASP A 69 9.45 -13.57 10.03
C ASP A 69 8.66 -12.32 9.57
N ALA A 70 7.32 -12.30 9.70
CA ALA A 70 6.49 -11.19 9.27
C ALA A 70 6.87 -9.87 9.96
N ALA A 71 7.03 -9.90 11.28
CA ALA A 71 7.48 -8.74 12.05
C ALA A 71 8.88 -8.27 11.63
N LYS A 72 9.77 -9.20 11.28
CA LYS A 72 11.14 -8.91 10.84
C LYS A 72 11.14 -8.25 9.46
N LEU A 73 10.39 -8.79 8.49
CA LEU A 73 10.22 -8.19 7.17
C LEU A 73 9.75 -6.73 7.29
N LEU A 74 8.77 -6.48 8.15
CA LEU A 74 8.24 -5.14 8.39
C LEU A 74 9.31 -4.23 9.01
N SER A 75 10.02 -4.68 10.05
CA SER A 75 11.07 -3.88 10.70
C SER A 75 12.25 -3.57 9.80
N ASP A 76 12.63 -4.49 8.91
CA ASP A 76 13.76 -4.32 8.00
C ASP A 76 13.45 -3.34 6.86
N THR A 77 12.16 -3.12 6.56
CA THR A 77 11.73 -2.34 5.39
C THR A 77 11.02 -1.03 5.72
N MET A 78 10.74 -0.75 7.00
CA MET A 78 10.08 0.49 7.44
C MET A 78 11.03 1.46 8.14
N ILE A 79 10.77 2.76 8.02
CA ILE A 79 11.48 3.77 8.83
C ILE A 79 11.02 3.79 10.30
N ASN A 80 9.84 3.24 10.59
CA ASN A 80 9.22 3.31 11.90
C ASN A 80 9.98 2.46 12.93
N SER A 81 10.01 2.90 14.19
CA SER A 81 10.51 2.05 15.28
C SER A 81 9.59 0.85 15.52
N SER A 82 10.17 -0.35 15.57
CA SER A 82 9.52 -1.59 16.00
C SER A 82 9.55 -1.79 17.52
N LYS A 83 10.31 -0.97 18.26
CA LYS A 83 10.43 -1.10 19.73
C LYS A 83 9.07 -0.86 20.40
N GLY A 84 8.68 -1.80 21.26
CA GLY A 84 7.41 -1.73 22.00
C GLY A 84 6.17 -1.80 21.10
N TRP A 85 6.31 -2.32 19.88
CA TRP A 85 5.16 -2.66 19.05
C TRP A 85 4.61 -4.03 19.48
N SER A 86 3.28 -4.16 19.52
CA SER A 86 2.57 -5.35 19.97
C SER A 86 1.27 -5.51 19.20
N VAL A 87 0.66 -6.69 19.32
CA VAL A 87 -0.69 -7.01 18.83
C VAL A 87 -1.72 -5.94 19.27
N ASN A 88 -2.73 -5.70 18.43
CA ASN A 88 -3.78 -4.69 18.58
C ASN A 88 -3.27 -3.24 18.52
N LYS A 89 -2.14 -3.00 17.84
CA LYS A 89 -1.61 -1.66 17.59
C LYS A 89 -1.23 -1.50 16.12
N ALA A 90 -1.82 -0.53 15.44
CA ALA A 90 -1.47 -0.20 14.07
C ALA A 90 -0.29 0.80 13.98
N LYS A 91 0.33 0.87 12.81
CA LYS A 91 1.29 1.93 12.43
C LYS A 91 0.99 2.39 11.01
N GLN A 92 1.35 3.64 10.70
CA GLN A 92 1.54 4.05 9.31
C GLN A 92 2.92 3.53 8.86
N TYR A 93 2.94 2.46 8.08
CA TYR A 93 4.14 1.85 7.51
C TYR A 93 4.65 2.72 6.37
N VAL A 94 5.90 3.19 6.48
CA VAL A 94 6.53 4.05 5.47
C VAL A 94 7.88 3.46 5.06
N PRO A 95 7.97 2.77 3.91
CA PRO A 95 9.23 2.27 3.35
C PRO A 95 9.93 3.31 2.48
N THR A 96 11.26 3.27 2.51
CA THR A 96 12.12 4.07 1.61
C THR A 96 13.00 3.17 0.76
N THR A 97 13.38 3.70 -0.40
CA THR A 97 14.47 3.12 -1.19
C THR A 97 15.81 3.17 -0.43
N PRO A 98 16.83 2.42 -0.86
CA PRO A 98 18.19 2.55 -0.33
C PRO A 98 18.77 3.97 -0.45
N TYR A 99 18.20 4.83 -1.31
CA TYR A 99 18.59 6.22 -1.50
C TYR A 99 17.81 7.20 -0.59
N GLY A 100 16.93 6.71 0.28
CA GLY A 100 16.15 7.52 1.23
C GLY A 100 14.86 8.13 0.70
N HIS A 101 14.53 7.94 -0.59
CA HIS A 101 13.24 8.39 -1.15
C HIS A 101 12.10 7.48 -0.73
N VAL A 102 10.94 8.06 -0.39
CA VAL A 102 9.71 7.33 -0.05
C VAL A 102 9.21 6.54 -1.25
N ILE A 103 8.85 5.28 -1.02
CA ILE A 103 8.24 4.40 -2.04
C ILE A 103 6.72 4.53 -2.03
N GLY A 104 6.14 4.68 -0.84
CA GLY A 104 4.72 4.83 -0.57
C GLY A 104 4.47 4.69 0.92
N ASP A 105 3.22 4.43 1.29
CA ASP A 105 2.82 4.17 2.66
C ASP A 105 1.47 3.43 2.72
N GLY A 106 1.09 3.04 3.94
CA GLY A 106 -0.23 2.51 4.26
C GLY A 106 -0.33 2.15 5.74
N ILE A 107 -1.49 1.67 6.17
CA ILE A 107 -1.69 1.24 7.55
C ILE A 107 -1.33 -0.23 7.67
N ILE A 108 -0.41 -0.55 8.58
CA ILE A 108 -0.10 -1.92 8.96
C ILE A 108 -0.74 -2.21 10.32
N PHE A 109 -1.61 -3.20 10.35
CA PHE A 109 -2.27 -3.68 11.55
C PHE A 109 -1.56 -4.93 12.06
N TRP A 110 -1.26 -4.97 13.36
CA TRP A 110 -0.78 -6.17 14.02
C TRP A 110 -1.98 -6.86 14.68
N GLU A 111 -2.54 -7.85 13.99
CA GLU A 111 -3.80 -8.52 14.35
C GLU A 111 -3.55 -9.65 15.36
N GLU A 112 -2.52 -10.47 15.12
CA GLU A 112 -2.13 -11.60 15.98
C GLU A 112 -0.60 -11.77 15.96
N GLU A 113 -0.03 -12.59 16.84
CA GLU A 113 1.43 -12.70 17.05
C GLU A 113 2.26 -12.78 15.75
N GLN A 114 1.78 -13.53 14.75
CA GLN A 114 2.43 -13.72 13.45
C GLN A 114 1.51 -13.33 12.28
N SER A 115 0.53 -12.43 12.50
CA SER A 115 -0.45 -12.03 11.49
C SER A 115 -0.57 -10.53 11.41
N PHE A 116 -0.32 -10.00 10.22
CA PHE A 116 -0.39 -8.57 9.92
C PHE A 116 -1.22 -8.33 8.67
N THR A 117 -1.90 -7.19 8.63
CA THR A 117 -2.65 -6.74 7.45
C THR A 117 -2.17 -5.36 7.06
N PHE A 118 -1.66 -5.22 5.85
CA PHE A 118 -1.40 -3.91 5.24
C PHE A 118 -2.61 -3.46 4.44
N VAL A 119 -2.98 -2.19 4.60
CA VAL A 119 -4.01 -1.52 3.79
C VAL A 119 -3.43 -0.22 3.25
N GLY A 120 -3.37 -0.08 1.94
CA GLY A 120 -2.84 1.12 1.30
C GLY A 120 -2.75 1.00 -0.21
N ARG A 121 -2.05 1.96 -0.84
CA ARG A 121 -1.83 1.90 -2.29
C ARG A 121 -0.82 0.82 -2.66
N ALA A 122 -0.90 0.36 -3.91
CA ALA A 122 -0.07 -0.71 -4.46
C ALA A 122 1.45 -0.58 -4.28
N PRO A 123 2.11 0.61 -4.32
CA PRO A 123 3.57 0.69 -4.28
C PRO A 123 4.22 0.03 -3.06
N ALA A 124 3.71 0.29 -1.86
CA ALA A 124 4.26 -0.28 -0.62
C ALA A 124 3.95 -1.78 -0.49
N SER A 125 2.78 -2.24 -0.94
CA SER A 125 2.44 -3.67 -1.03
C SER A 125 3.40 -4.42 -1.96
N ASN A 126 3.68 -3.86 -3.14
CA ASN A 126 4.65 -4.43 -4.09
C ASN A 126 6.06 -4.51 -3.48
N TRP A 127 6.47 -3.51 -2.69
CA TRP A 127 7.76 -3.50 -2.01
C TRP A 127 7.88 -4.64 -0.99
N MET A 128 6.88 -4.81 -0.12
CA MET A 128 6.88 -5.90 0.87
C MET A 128 6.89 -7.27 0.20
N ARG A 129 6.07 -7.47 -0.84
CA ARG A 129 6.04 -8.72 -1.62
C ARG A 129 7.37 -8.98 -2.32
N TYR A 130 8.00 -7.94 -2.86
CA TYR A 130 9.33 -8.04 -3.48
C TYR A 130 10.42 -8.40 -2.48
N HIS A 131 10.35 -7.96 -1.22
CA HIS A 131 11.34 -8.34 -0.21
C HIS A 131 11.06 -9.72 0.40
N ALA A 132 9.81 -10.13 0.51
CA ALA A 132 9.43 -11.43 1.03
C ALA A 132 9.97 -12.59 0.18
N ALA A 133 9.80 -12.54 -1.15
CA ALA A 133 10.13 -13.67 -2.04
C ALA A 133 11.64 -14.01 -2.16
N PRO A 134 12.55 -13.06 -2.45
CA PRO A 134 13.99 -13.30 -2.53
C PRO A 134 14.72 -13.15 -1.18
N GLY A 135 14.09 -12.53 -0.18
CA GLY A 135 14.72 -12.20 1.11
C GLY A 135 14.89 -13.38 2.06
N GLY A 136 14.33 -14.54 1.74
CA GLY A 136 14.43 -15.75 2.57
C GLY A 136 13.65 -15.66 3.88
N TYR A 137 12.68 -14.74 3.97
CA TYR A 137 11.77 -14.65 5.10
C TYR A 137 10.78 -15.82 5.07
N ASP A 138 10.54 -16.43 6.23
CA ASP A 138 9.45 -17.39 6.40
C ASP A 138 8.13 -16.64 6.62
N VAL A 139 7.55 -16.23 5.49
CA VAL A 139 6.29 -15.50 5.41
C VAL A 139 5.43 -16.00 4.25
N GLU A 140 4.13 -16.01 4.46
CA GLU A 140 3.10 -16.19 3.45
C GLU A 140 2.41 -14.85 3.18
N ASN A 141 2.21 -14.52 1.90
CA ASN A 141 1.58 -13.29 1.46
C ASN A 141 0.34 -13.59 0.62
N GLU A 142 -0.78 -12.97 0.96
CA GLU A 142 -2.06 -13.09 0.27
C GLU A 142 -2.63 -11.69 -0.02
N LEU A 143 -3.16 -11.49 -1.23
CA LEU A 143 -3.80 -10.24 -1.68
C LEU A 143 -5.33 -10.37 -1.62
#